data_AF-A0A453H2M5-F1
#
_entry.id   AF-A0A453H2M5-F1
#
_cell.length_a   1.000
_cell.length_b   1.000
_cell.length_c   1.000
_cell.angle_alpha   90.00
_cell.angle_beta   90.00
_cell.angle_gamma   90.00
#
_symmetry.space_group_name_H-M   'P 1'
#
loop_
_entity.id
_entity.type
_entity.pdbx_description
1 polymer ?
#
loop_
_entity_poly.entity_id
_entity_poly.type
_entity_poly.pdbx_seq_one_letter_code
_entity_poly.pdbx_strand_id
1 'polypeptide(L)'
;YTDREEGLCIIENHCNGLLLLWGNMVVNPATRQWVRLPPPPPWCTESGMEGFYDDVCLAFDPTMSPDYEVYMVPSVPCKLDPTATIFTEESEWPPSSCAIRVFSSRTWRWEERSFLRRGEAAGTIADMQQYTEFQRRYTVYWKGALYVHCQNDSIMRYVYAFTH
;
A
#
# COMPACT_ATOMS: atom_id res chain seq x y z
N TYR A 1 -14.18 36.85 -4.40
CA TYR A 1 -14.76 35.57 -3.98
C TYR A 1 -13.61 34.63 -3.70
N THR A 2 -13.23 34.48 -2.44
CA THR A 2 -12.25 33.49 -2.00
C THR A 2 -12.93 32.13 -2.03
N ASP A 3 -12.65 31.36 -3.07
CA ASP A 3 -13.03 29.95 -3.12
C ASP A 3 -12.07 29.23 -2.14
N ARG A 4 -12.47 29.18 -0.87
CA ARG A 4 -11.97 28.16 0.03
C ARG A 4 -12.57 26.87 -0.52
N GLU A 5 -11.82 26.18 -1.38
CA GLU A 5 -11.90 24.73 -1.38
C GLU A 5 -11.63 24.31 0.07
N GLU A 6 -12.71 24.06 0.81
CA GLU A 6 -12.63 23.33 2.06
C GLU A 6 -12.03 21.98 1.68
N GLY A 7 -10.70 21.90 1.77
CA GLY A 7 -9.90 20.79 1.32
C GLY A 7 -10.45 19.52 1.93
N LEU A 8 -11.16 18.75 1.12
CA LEU A 8 -11.69 17.45 1.49
C LEU A 8 -10.49 16.58 1.84
N CYS A 9 -10.24 16.46 3.14
CA CYS A 9 -9.19 15.59 3.66
C CYS A 9 -9.76 14.18 3.68
N ILE A 10 -9.56 13.46 2.57
CA ILE A 10 -10.04 12.09 2.40
C ILE A 10 -9.16 11.17 3.25
N ILE A 11 -9.80 10.36 4.10
CA ILE A 11 -9.13 9.27 4.82
C ILE A 11 -8.87 8.14 3.82
N GLU A 12 -7.60 7.86 3.57
CA GLU A 12 -7.17 6.76 2.70
C GLU A 12 -7.09 5.44 3.48
N ASN A 13 -6.64 5.50 4.73
CA ASN A 13 -6.50 4.31 5.57
C ASN A 13 -6.53 4.67 7.07
N HIS A 14 -6.73 3.66 7.92
CA HIS A 14 -6.60 3.82 9.37
C HIS A 14 -6.08 2.54 10.02
N CYS A 15 -5.32 2.67 11.11
CA CYS A 15 -4.85 1.52 11.87
C CYS A 15 -4.60 1.91 13.33
N ASN A 16 -5.20 1.17 14.26
CA ASN A 16 -5.02 1.31 15.72
C ASN A 16 -4.98 2.76 16.23
N GLY A 17 -5.90 3.59 15.75
CA GLY A 17 -6.08 4.98 16.18
C GLY A 17 -5.31 6.02 15.37
N LEU A 18 -4.42 5.62 14.46
CA LEU A 18 -3.83 6.52 13.47
C LEU A 18 -4.67 6.57 12.20
N LEU A 19 -4.70 7.74 11.56
CA LEU A 19 -5.34 7.98 10.28
C LEU A 19 -4.29 8.35 9.24
N LEU A 20 -4.41 7.81 8.04
CA LEU A 20 -3.67 8.23 6.86
C LEU A 20 -4.62 9.00 5.94
N LEU A 21 -4.25 10.24 5.64
CA LEU A 21 -5.01 11.17 4.83
C LEU A 21 -4.31 11.40 3.50
N TRP A 22 -5.12 11.71 2.49
CA TRP A 22 -4.64 12.02 1.14
C TRP A 22 -3.54 13.09 1.17
N GLY A 23 -2.51 12.88 0.35
CA GLY A 23 -1.29 13.70 0.37
C GLY A 23 -0.23 13.22 1.37
N ASN A 24 -0.31 11.95 1.78
CA ASN A 24 0.64 11.28 2.69
C ASN A 24 0.76 11.98 4.06
N MET A 25 -0.38 12.30 4.68
CA MET A 25 -0.40 12.89 6.02
C MET A 25 -0.90 11.89 7.04
N VAL A 26 -0.09 11.62 8.06
CA VAL A 26 -0.47 10.75 9.17
C VAL A 26 -0.94 11.62 10.32
N VAL A 27 -2.10 11.28 10.88
CA VAL A 27 -2.72 12.00 11.99
C VAL A 27 -2.94 11.06 13.16
N ASN A 28 -2.61 11.55 14.35
CA ASN A 28 -2.97 10.96 15.62
C ASN A 28 -4.02 11.84 16.30
N PRO A 29 -5.32 11.51 16.19
CA PRO A 29 -6.38 12.28 16.81
C PRO A 29 -6.28 12.31 18.35
N ALA A 30 -5.75 11.24 18.97
CA ALA A 30 -5.63 11.16 20.42
C ALA A 30 -4.59 12.14 20.99
N THR A 31 -3.49 12.36 20.26
CA THR A 31 -2.44 13.31 20.66
C THR A 31 -2.59 14.68 20.00
N ARG A 32 -3.54 14.84 19.07
CA ARG A 32 -3.74 16.06 18.25
C ARG A 32 -2.49 16.45 17.46
N GLN A 33 -1.74 15.45 17.03
CA GLN A 33 -0.53 15.65 16.23
C GLN A 33 -0.76 15.12 14.81
N TRP A 34 -0.07 15.74 13.86
CA TRP A 34 -0.03 15.28 12.48
C TRP A 34 1.36 15.49 11.91
N VAL A 35 1.69 14.70 10.90
CA VAL A 35 2.94 14.85 10.17
C VAL A 35 2.73 14.51 8.70
N ARG A 36 3.35 15.30 7.83
CA ARG A 36 3.40 15.01 6.39
C ARG A 36 4.63 14.17 6.11
N LEU A 37 4.44 13.02 5.48
CA LEU A 37 5.53 12.13 5.12
C LEU A 37 6.34 12.74 3.96
N PRO A 38 7.64 12.42 3.84
CA PRO A 38 8.39 12.74 2.63
C PRO A 38 7.72 12.06 1.42
N PRO A 39 7.85 12.62 0.20
CA PRO A 39 7.34 11.98 -0.99
C PRO A 39 8.01 10.60 -1.19
N PRO A 40 7.28 9.59 -1.66
CA PRO A 40 7.89 8.31 -2.00
C PRO A 40 8.89 8.48 -3.16
N PRO A 41 9.97 7.68 -3.19
CA PRO A 41 10.85 7.63 -4.34
C PRO A 41 10.09 7.08 -5.56
N PRO A 42 10.51 7.41 -6.79
CA PRO A 42 10.00 6.73 -7.98
C PRO A 42 10.28 5.23 -7.91
N TRP A 43 9.47 4.43 -8.60
CA TRP A 43 9.71 2.99 -8.74
C TRP A 43 11.06 2.72 -9.42
N CYS A 44 11.72 1.64 -9.02
CA CYS A 44 12.84 1.08 -9.75
C CYS A 44 12.32 0.37 -11.01
N THR A 45 12.77 0.83 -12.20
CA THR A 45 12.34 0.34 -13.53
C THR A 45 12.47 -1.17 -13.72
N GLU A 46 13.32 -1.83 -12.94
CA GLU A 46 13.54 -3.27 -12.97
C GLU A 46 12.39 -4.08 -12.34
N SER A 47 11.55 -3.46 -11.51
CA SER A 47 10.40 -4.08 -10.86
C SER A 47 9.23 -4.28 -11.83
N GLY A 48 9.12 -3.44 -12.86
CA GLY A 48 8.01 -3.44 -13.82
C GLY A 48 6.67 -3.04 -13.20
N MET A 49 6.71 -2.35 -12.06
CA MET A 49 5.54 -1.90 -11.31
C MET A 49 5.11 -0.46 -11.65
N GLU A 50 5.80 0.22 -12.58
CA GLU A 50 5.52 1.62 -12.92
C GLU A 50 4.10 1.85 -13.45
N GLY A 51 3.54 0.85 -14.14
CA GLY A 51 2.19 0.90 -14.69
C GLY A 51 1.07 0.65 -13.67
N PHE A 52 1.37 0.34 -12.41
CA PHE A 52 0.38 0.00 -11.38
C PHE A 52 0.03 1.20 -10.51
N TYR A 53 -1.17 1.20 -9.91
CA TYR A 53 -1.53 2.20 -8.92
C TYR A 53 -1.02 1.81 -7.53
N ASP A 54 -0.76 2.81 -6.69
CA ASP A 54 -0.36 2.59 -5.30
C ASP A 54 -1.56 2.73 -4.36
N ASP A 55 -1.94 1.63 -3.74
CA ASP A 55 -2.83 1.68 -2.59
C ASP A 55 -2.01 1.85 -1.31
N VAL A 56 -2.47 2.73 -0.44
CA VAL A 56 -1.76 3.03 0.80
C VAL A 56 -2.36 2.30 2.00
N CYS A 57 -1.49 1.61 2.73
CA CYS A 57 -1.84 0.80 3.89
C CYS A 57 -1.04 1.28 5.10
N LEU A 58 -1.73 1.57 6.21
CA LEU A 58 -1.08 1.97 7.47
C LEU A 58 -0.94 0.74 8.39
N ALA A 59 0.26 0.52 8.91
CA ALA A 59 0.54 -0.49 9.91
C ALA A 59 1.03 0.18 11.19
N PHE A 60 0.24 0.10 12.24
CA PHE A 60 0.59 0.64 13.54
C PHE A 60 0.05 -0.28 14.64
N ASP A 61 0.87 -0.62 15.62
CA ASP A 61 0.43 -1.32 16.82
C ASP A 61 1.16 -0.74 18.03
N PRO A 62 0.51 0.13 18.81
CA PRO A 62 1.14 0.79 19.95
C PRO A 62 1.53 -0.21 21.07
N THR A 63 1.00 -1.44 21.04
CA THR A 63 1.37 -2.48 22.01
C THR A 63 2.70 -3.17 21.65
N MET A 64 3.11 -3.08 20.38
CA MET A 64 4.33 -3.70 19.86
C MET A 64 5.46 -2.68 19.66
N SER A 65 5.13 -1.48 19.16
CA SER A 65 6.10 -0.43 18.86
C SER A 65 5.43 0.95 18.88
N PRO A 66 6.12 2.03 19.29
CA PRO A 66 5.64 3.39 19.06
C PRO A 66 5.68 3.80 17.58
N ASP A 67 6.40 3.04 16.75
CA ASP A 67 6.58 3.32 15.33
C ASP A 67 5.45 2.76 14.46
N TYR A 68 5.16 3.46 13.36
CA TYR A 68 4.27 3.00 12.29
C TYR A 68 5.02 2.85 10.97
N GLU A 69 4.46 2.04 10.09
CA GLU A 69 4.90 1.92 8.71
C GLU A 69 3.74 2.22 7.75
N VAL A 70 4.05 2.78 6.59
CA VAL A 70 3.10 2.99 5.49
C VAL A 70 3.57 2.21 4.27
N TYR A 71 2.70 1.38 3.73
CA TYR A 71 2.98 0.51 2.59
C TYR A 71 2.26 1.05 1.36
N MET A 72 2.98 1.15 0.24
CA MET A 72 2.41 1.40 -1.09
C MET A 72 2.25 0.07 -1.81
N VAL A 73 1.10 -0.56 -1.58
CA VAL A 73 0.76 -1.86 -2.14
C VAL A 73 0.29 -1.67 -3.58
N PRO A 74 0.94 -2.31 -4.56
CA PRO A 74 0.58 -2.11 -5.96
C PRO A 74 -0.80 -2.69 -6.24
N SER A 75 -1.48 -2.08 -7.20
CA SER A 75 -2.78 -2.51 -7.64
C SER A 75 -2.97 -2.39 -9.13
N VAL A 76 -3.70 -3.36 -9.66
CA VAL A 76 -3.84 -3.59 -11.08
C VAL A 76 -4.73 -2.50 -11.68
N PRO A 77 -4.24 -1.72 -12.65
CA PRO A 77 -5.06 -0.73 -13.33
C PRO A 77 -6.09 -1.41 -14.23
N CYS A 78 -7.20 -0.74 -14.55
CA CYS A 78 -8.23 -1.30 -15.44
C CYS A 78 -7.74 -1.63 -16.84
N LYS A 79 -6.64 -0.99 -17.26
CA LYS A 79 -5.91 -1.29 -18.49
C LYS A 79 -4.43 -1.16 -18.22
N LEU A 80 -3.66 -2.18 -18.58
CA LEU A 80 -2.21 -2.12 -18.52
C LEU A 80 -1.67 -1.24 -19.64
N ASP A 81 -0.65 -0.44 -19.33
CA ASP A 81 0.20 0.18 -20.35
C ASP A 81 1.39 -0.74 -20.62
N PRO A 82 1.47 -1.37 -21.82
CA PRO A 82 2.54 -2.32 -22.14
C PRO A 82 3.92 -1.64 -22.23
N THR A 83 4.00 -0.31 -22.24
CA THR A 83 5.26 0.43 -22.20
C THR A 83 5.73 0.76 -20.79
N ALA A 84 4.84 0.65 -19.79
CA ALA A 84 5.10 0.97 -18.39
C ALA A 84 5.19 -0.26 -17.48
N THR A 85 5.09 -1.48 -18.04
CA THR A 85 5.18 -2.70 -17.25
C THR A 85 5.72 -3.87 -18.06
N ILE A 86 6.36 -4.82 -17.37
CA ILE A 86 6.80 -6.10 -17.94
C ILE A 86 5.71 -7.17 -17.88
N PHE A 87 4.60 -6.91 -17.18
CA PHE A 87 3.52 -7.87 -16.98
C PHE A 87 2.49 -7.80 -18.12
N THR A 88 1.89 -8.96 -18.41
CA THR A 88 0.77 -9.11 -19.36
C THR A 88 -0.52 -9.43 -18.63
N GLU A 89 -1.66 -9.40 -19.32
CA GLU A 89 -2.96 -9.75 -18.75
C GLU A 89 -2.99 -11.19 -18.19
N GLU A 90 -2.21 -12.10 -18.77
CA GLU A 90 -2.09 -13.51 -18.34
C GLU A 90 -1.11 -13.71 -17.18
N SER A 91 -0.38 -12.66 -16.77
CA SER A 91 0.57 -12.75 -15.67
C SER A 91 -0.15 -13.00 -14.35
N GLU A 92 0.44 -13.87 -13.52
CA GLU A 92 -0.12 -14.20 -12.21
C GLU A 92 -0.10 -13.00 -11.25
N TRP A 93 -1.19 -12.82 -10.49
CA TRP A 93 -1.33 -11.78 -9.47
C TRP A 93 -1.62 -12.36 -8.08
N PRO A 94 -0.99 -11.87 -7.01
CA PRO A 94 0.20 -11.01 -7.06
C PRO A 94 1.37 -11.75 -7.73
N PRO A 95 2.39 -11.05 -8.26
CA PRO A 95 3.57 -11.71 -8.82
C PRO A 95 4.30 -12.54 -7.77
N SER A 96 5.13 -13.47 -8.22
CA SER A 96 5.93 -14.34 -7.32
C SER A 96 6.88 -13.55 -6.42
N SER A 97 7.43 -12.45 -6.95
CA SER A 97 8.18 -11.44 -6.21
C SER A 97 7.60 -10.07 -6.54
N CYS A 98 7.24 -9.31 -5.52
CA CYS A 98 6.63 -7.99 -5.65
C CYS A 98 7.44 -6.98 -4.84
N ALA A 99 8.01 -5.98 -5.51
CA ALA A 99 8.60 -4.84 -4.82
C ALA A 99 7.50 -3.91 -4.30
N ILE A 100 7.64 -3.46 -3.06
CA ILE A 100 6.70 -2.57 -2.39
C ILE A 100 7.50 -1.47 -1.71
N ARG A 101 7.09 -0.21 -1.88
CA ARG A 101 7.69 0.92 -1.17
C ARG A 101 7.07 1.03 0.22
N VAL A 102 7.93 1.06 1.24
CA VAL A 102 7.55 1.11 2.65
C VAL A 102 8.22 2.29 3.33
N PHE A 103 7.42 3.17 3.90
CA PHE A 103 7.88 4.21 4.80
C PHE A 103 7.94 3.68 6.23
N SER A 104 8.99 4.01 6.97
CA SER A 104 9.09 3.71 8.41
C SER A 104 9.24 4.99 9.22
N SER A 105 8.38 5.20 10.23
CA SER A 105 8.51 6.34 11.15
C SER A 105 9.79 6.28 11.97
N ARG A 106 10.31 5.07 12.20
CA ARG A 106 11.53 4.81 12.97
C ARG A 106 12.77 5.38 12.30
N THR A 107 12.90 5.15 10.99
CA THR A 107 14.07 5.59 10.20
C THR A 107 13.80 6.90 9.44
N TRP A 108 12.53 7.31 9.39
CA TRP A 108 12.03 8.46 8.64
C TRP A 108 12.38 8.39 7.14
N ARG A 109 12.32 7.20 6.56
CA ARG A 109 12.75 6.92 5.18
C ARG A 109 11.79 5.97 4.49
N TRP A 110 11.74 6.11 3.17
CA TRP A 110 11.17 5.13 2.26
C TRP A 110 12.23 4.11 1.87
N GLU A 111 11.83 2.85 1.85
CA GLU A 111 12.64 1.72 1.40
C GLU A 111 11.81 0.89 0.43
N GLU A 112 12.42 0.44 -0.67
CA GLU A 112 11.82 -0.60 -1.50
C GLU A 112 12.13 -1.97 -0.87
N ARG A 113 11.09 -2.78 -0.65
CA ARG A 113 11.20 -4.11 -0.06
C ARG A 113 10.54 -5.11 -0.99
N SER A 114 11.27 -6.17 -1.34
CA SER A 114 10.75 -7.27 -2.16
C SER A 114 10.07 -8.31 -1.29
N PHE A 115 8.81 -8.58 -1.58
CA PHE A 115 7.98 -9.57 -0.91
C PHE A 115 7.76 -10.77 -1.82
N LEU A 116 8.06 -11.97 -1.30
CA LEU A 116 7.82 -13.22 -2.01
C LEU A 116 6.41 -13.72 -1.72
N ARG A 117 5.66 -14.05 -2.78
CA ARG A 117 4.36 -14.70 -2.66
C ARG A 117 4.55 -16.10 -2.07
N ARG A 118 3.80 -16.40 -1.01
CA ARG A 118 3.70 -17.74 -0.42
C ARG A 118 2.32 -18.30 -0.73
N GLY A 119 2.28 -19.43 -1.45
CA GLY A 119 1.04 -20.04 -1.91
C GLY A 119 0.75 -19.72 -3.38
N GLU A 120 -0.47 -20.06 -3.79
CA GLU A 120 -0.94 -19.89 -5.17
C GLU A 120 -1.22 -18.42 -5.49
N ALA A 121 -1.21 -18.10 -6.79
CA ALA A 121 -1.70 -16.82 -7.27
C ALA A 121 -3.19 -16.65 -6.91
N ALA A 122 -3.61 -15.42 -6.66
CA ALA A 122 -5.04 -15.10 -6.51
C ALA A 122 -5.79 -15.14 -7.86
N GLY A 123 -5.05 -15.12 -8.97
CA GLY A 123 -5.55 -15.17 -10.33
C GLY A 123 -4.52 -14.60 -11.30
N THR A 124 -4.98 -14.16 -12.46
CA THR A 124 -4.22 -13.39 -13.44
C THR A 124 -4.49 -11.90 -13.28
N ILE A 125 -3.69 -11.05 -13.94
CA ILE A 125 -3.97 -9.61 -14.01
C ILE A 125 -5.34 -9.35 -14.65
N ALA A 126 -5.72 -10.12 -15.68
CA ALA A 126 -7.04 -10.04 -16.30
C ALA A 126 -8.19 -10.25 -15.29
N ASP A 127 -8.01 -11.17 -14.34
CA ASP A 127 -9.00 -11.41 -13.29
C ASP A 127 -9.13 -10.18 -12.37
N MET A 128 -8.02 -9.50 -12.05
CA MET A 128 -8.01 -8.31 -11.18
C MET A 128 -8.65 -7.08 -11.85
N GLN A 129 -8.49 -6.95 -13.17
CA GLN A 129 -9.04 -5.83 -13.96
C GLN A 129 -10.57 -5.77 -13.96
N GLN A 130 -11.24 -6.89 -13.65
CA GLN A 130 -12.71 -6.92 -13.52
C GLN A 130 -13.19 -6.24 -12.23
N TYR A 131 -12.30 -6.00 -11.26
CA TYR A 131 -12.60 -5.46 -9.93
C TYR A 131 -11.97 -4.09 -9.71
N THR A 132 -11.93 -3.24 -10.73
CA THR A 132 -11.29 -1.91 -10.65
C THR A 132 -12.17 -0.85 -9.99
N GLU A 133 -13.43 -1.17 -9.67
CA GLU A 133 -14.27 -0.25 -8.93
C GLU A 133 -13.71 -0.07 -7.50
N PHE A 134 -13.76 1.18 -7.02
CA PHE A 134 -13.17 1.71 -5.78
C PHE A 134 -13.66 0.99 -4.50
N GLN A 135 -13.35 -0.29 -4.37
CA GLN A 135 -13.47 -1.01 -3.11
C GLN A 135 -12.44 -0.40 -2.16
N ARG A 136 -12.94 0.26 -1.12
CA ARG A 136 -12.12 0.68 0.02
C ARG A 136 -11.36 -0.53 0.51
N ARG A 137 -10.05 -0.55 0.31
CA ARG A 137 -9.20 -1.67 0.67
C ARG A 137 -8.92 -1.61 2.16
N TYR A 138 -9.41 -2.61 2.87
CA TYR A 138 -9.24 -2.71 4.31
C TYR A 138 -7.87 -3.29 4.64
N THR A 139 -7.22 -2.66 5.60
CA THR A 139 -5.93 -3.11 6.13
C THR A 139 -6.08 -3.43 7.60
N VAL A 140 -5.60 -4.60 8.00
CA VAL A 140 -5.53 -4.99 9.41
C VAL A 140 -4.11 -5.38 9.73
N TYR A 141 -3.55 -4.76 10.78
CA TYR A 141 -2.28 -5.19 11.33
C TYR A 141 -2.53 -6.02 12.59
N TRP A 142 -2.13 -7.28 12.57
CA TRP A 142 -2.42 -8.24 13.63
C TRP A 142 -1.28 -9.23 13.84
N LYS A 143 -0.83 -9.37 15.09
CA LYS A 143 0.23 -10.31 15.51
C LYS A 143 1.49 -10.24 14.63
N GLY A 144 1.95 -9.03 14.31
CA GLY A 144 3.17 -8.83 13.54
C GLY A 144 3.04 -9.09 12.02
N ALA A 145 1.81 -9.19 11.50
CA ALA A 145 1.55 -9.33 10.08
C ALA A 145 0.51 -8.30 9.61
N LEU A 146 0.73 -7.77 8.42
CA LEU A 146 -0.21 -6.91 7.72
C LEU A 146 -1.10 -7.77 6.82
N TYR A 147 -2.40 -7.62 6.94
CA TYR A 147 -3.41 -8.23 6.09
C TYR A 147 -4.06 -7.14 5.26
N VAL A 148 -4.03 -7.30 3.95
CA VAL A 148 -4.54 -6.33 3.00
C VAL A 148 -5.63 -7.01 2.18
N HIS A 149 -6.81 -6.40 2.14
CA HIS A 149 -7.87 -6.77 1.21
C HIS A 149 -7.51 -6.19 -0.16
N CYS A 150 -7.41 -7.07 -1.15
CA CYS A 150 -6.92 -6.78 -2.49
C CYS A 150 -8.04 -6.95 -3.52
N GLN A 151 -7.75 -6.60 -4.78
CA GLN A 151 -8.65 -6.85 -5.91
C GLN A 151 -9.06 -8.34 -5.98
N ASN A 152 -10.23 -8.59 -6.56
CA ASN A 152 -10.85 -9.92 -6.64
C ASN A 152 -11.10 -10.55 -5.24
N ASP A 153 -11.37 -9.73 -4.23
CA ASP A 153 -11.63 -10.14 -2.83
C ASP A 153 -10.55 -11.03 -2.20
N SER A 154 -9.34 -10.99 -2.77
CA SER A 154 -8.20 -11.73 -2.26
C SER A 154 -7.63 -11.05 -1.00
N ILE A 155 -7.00 -11.83 -0.12
CA ILE A 155 -6.30 -11.30 1.05
C ILE A 155 -4.81 -11.57 0.89
N MET A 156 -4.00 -10.51 0.84
CA MET A 156 -2.55 -10.63 0.91
C MET A 156 -2.07 -10.46 2.35
N ARG A 157 -1.15 -11.34 2.77
CA ARG A 157 -0.51 -11.30 4.08
C ARG A 157 0.96 -10.97 3.94
N TYR A 158 1.37 -9.81 4.45
CA TYR A 158 2.77 -9.43 4.56
C TYR A 158 3.28 -9.72 5.97
N VAL A 159 4.38 -10.47 6.04
CA VAL A 159 5.05 -10.79 7.31
C VAL A 159 6.39 -10.08 7.29
N TYR A 160 6.74 -9.39 8.37
CA TYR A 160 8.10 -8.88 8.53
C TYR A 160 9.08 -10.04 8.49
N ALA A 161 10.06 -9.98 7.60
CA ALA A 161 11.21 -10.86 7.71
C ALA A 161 11.95 -10.46 9.00
N PHE A 162 11.97 -11.35 9.99
CA PHE A 162 12.89 -11.22 11.10
C PHE A 162 14.30 -11.24 10.52
N THR A 163 14.95 -10.08 10.42
CA THR A 163 16.41 -10.02 10.32
C THR A 163 16.94 -10.60 11.63
N HIS A 164 17.49 -11.80 11.56
CA HIS A 164 18.24 -12.42 12.65
C HIS A 164 19.55 -11.66 12.86
#